data_AF-A0A3A4ZFT0-F1
#
_entry.id   AF-A0A3A4ZFT0-F1
#
_cell.length_a   1.000
_cell.length_b   1.000
_cell.length_c   1.000
_cell.angle_alpha   90.00
_cell.angle_beta   90.00
_cell.angle_gamma   90.00
#
_symmetry.space_group_name_H-M   'P 1'
#
loop_
_entity.id
_entity.type
_entity.pdbx_description
1 polymer ?
#
loop_
_entity_poly.entity_id
_entity_poly.type
_entity_poly.pdbx_seq_one_letter_code
_entity_poly.pdbx_strand_id
1 'polypeptide(L)'
;MHNKHRLFVFFLITFVLTFIFYIISAVLILRLGDKCTCYGVNYDDKCWGVRTPCFGLMPAIDLSNMPKSGPIRANFNGKVLNLVDNFYFEPEEQCMGDLKARLVYVYDNAIVIDIMEEEGMAGNFSKVSPPKRVTIKDGTCIQAPQKCLDSYFRYCFTADQETNPPTYTYEVRGESTMPLPE
;
A
#
# COMPACT_ATOMS: atom_id res chain seq x y z
N MET A 1 -27.13 3.44 -61.14
CA MET A 1 -25.72 3.23 -60.72
C MET A 1 -25.21 4.19 -59.62
N HIS A 2 -25.97 5.22 -59.20
CA HIS A 2 -25.48 6.23 -58.23
C HIS A 2 -25.36 5.78 -56.76
N ASN A 3 -26.07 4.73 -56.32
CA ASN A 3 -26.03 4.30 -54.91
C ASN A 3 -24.75 3.54 -54.52
N LYS A 4 -24.08 2.85 -55.45
CA LYS A 4 -22.87 2.06 -55.13
C LYS A 4 -21.69 2.94 -54.71
N HIS A 5 -21.53 4.10 -55.37
CA HIS A 5 -20.48 5.06 -55.05
C HIS A 5 -20.69 5.72 -53.68
N ARG A 6 -21.93 6.06 -53.34
CA ARG A 6 -22.26 6.65 -52.02
C ARG A 6 -22.02 5.65 -50.88
N LEU A 7 -22.36 4.39 -51.09
CA LEU A 7 -22.11 3.32 -50.12
C LEU A 7 -20.60 3.11 -49.89
N PHE A 8 -19.80 3.08 -50.96
CA PHE A 8 -18.35 2.93 -50.86
C PHE A 8 -17.69 4.09 -50.10
N VAL A 9 -18.08 5.33 -50.41
CA VAL A 9 -17.57 6.52 -49.72
C VAL A 9 -17.94 6.49 -48.23
N PHE A 10 -19.14 6.04 -47.88
CA PHE A 10 -19.57 5.91 -46.49
C PHE A 10 -18.72 4.89 -45.70
N PHE A 11 -18.42 3.72 -46.29
CA PHE A 11 -17.54 2.74 -45.67
C PHE A 11 -16.12 3.26 -45.50
N LEU A 12 -15.59 3.96 -46.50
CA LEU A 12 -14.26 4.55 -46.44
C LEU A 12 -14.16 5.58 -45.29
N ILE A 13 -15.14 6.46 -45.17
CA ILE A 13 -15.18 7.48 -44.10
C ILE A 13 -15.26 6.80 -42.73
N THR A 14 -16.15 5.82 -42.57
CA THR A 14 -16.30 5.08 -41.31
C THR A 14 -15.00 4.38 -40.92
N PHE A 15 -14.32 3.73 -41.87
CA PHE A 15 -13.04 3.07 -41.63
C PHE A 15 -11.97 4.06 -41.18
N VAL A 16 -11.83 5.21 -41.86
CA VAL A 16 -10.88 6.26 -41.49
C VAL A 16 -11.16 6.79 -40.09
N LEU A 17 -12.42 7.04 -39.74
CA LEU A 17 -12.80 7.52 -38.41
C LEU A 17 -12.48 6.48 -37.32
N THR A 18 -12.76 5.20 -37.54
CA THR A 18 -12.40 4.14 -36.58
C THR A 18 -10.90 4.00 -36.41
N PHE A 19 -10.12 4.15 -37.49
CA PHE A 19 -8.67 4.12 -37.43
C PHE A 19 -8.11 5.30 -36.65
N ILE A 20 -8.62 6.51 -36.88
CA ILE A 20 -8.24 7.71 -36.11
C ILE A 20 -8.56 7.52 -34.62
N PHE A 21 -9.75 7.03 -34.29
CA PHE A 21 -10.15 6.78 -32.90
C PHE A 21 -9.25 5.74 -32.22
N TYR A 22 -8.87 4.68 -32.93
CA TYR A 22 -7.92 3.67 -32.44
C TYR A 22 -6.55 4.29 -32.13
N ILE A 23 -6.00 5.11 -33.04
CA ILE A 23 -4.71 5.78 -32.84
C ILE A 23 -4.78 6.74 -31.65
N ILE A 24 -5.83 7.55 -31.54
CA ILE A 24 -6.00 8.47 -30.40
C ILE A 24 -6.08 7.70 -29.08
N SER A 25 -6.85 6.61 -29.04
CA SER A 25 -6.98 5.76 -27.85
C SER A 25 -5.64 5.13 -27.46
N ALA A 26 -4.88 4.61 -28.43
CA ALA A 26 -3.55 4.05 -28.19
C ALA A 26 -2.57 5.11 -27.65
N VAL A 27 -2.57 6.32 -28.22
CA VAL A 27 -1.74 7.44 -27.74
C VAL A 27 -2.15 7.89 -26.35
N LEU A 28 -3.45 7.98 -26.06
CA LEU A 28 -3.95 8.30 -24.71
C LEU A 28 -3.56 7.22 -23.70
N ILE A 29 -3.65 5.94 -24.05
CA ILE A 29 -3.22 4.84 -23.18
C ILE A 29 -1.70 4.92 -22.92
N LEU A 30 -0.89 5.24 -23.93
CA LEU A 30 0.56 5.41 -23.73
C LEU A 30 0.89 6.65 -22.88
N ARG A 31 0.25 7.79 -23.15
CA ARG A 31 0.49 9.06 -22.43
C ARG A 31 -0.06 9.09 -21.01
N LEU A 32 -1.23 8.49 -20.77
CA LEU A 32 -1.84 8.39 -19.44
C LEU A 32 -1.33 7.16 -18.68
N GLY A 33 -0.88 6.13 -19.40
CA GLY A 33 -0.29 4.92 -18.84
C GLY A 33 1.07 5.15 -18.18
N ASP A 34 1.77 6.25 -18.48
CA ASP A 34 2.99 6.65 -17.77
C ASP A 34 2.74 6.99 -16.28
N LYS A 35 1.49 7.19 -15.86
CA LYS A 35 1.10 7.21 -14.45
C LYS A 35 0.82 5.79 -13.96
N CYS A 36 1.80 4.90 -14.11
CA CYS A 36 1.77 3.55 -13.55
C CYS A 36 1.70 3.64 -12.02
N THR A 37 0.72 2.99 -11.40
CA THR A 37 0.79 2.66 -9.98
C THR A 37 1.85 1.57 -9.82
N CYS A 38 2.97 1.89 -9.18
CA CYS A 38 3.98 0.88 -8.86
C CYS A 38 3.41 -0.06 -7.80
N TYR A 39 3.05 -1.28 -8.17
CA TYR A 39 2.74 -2.34 -7.22
C TYR A 39 4.07 -2.98 -6.79
N GLY A 40 4.76 -2.28 -5.90
CA GLY A 40 6.14 -2.54 -5.49
C GLY A 40 6.73 -1.33 -4.77
N VAL A 41 8.04 -1.15 -4.87
CA VAL A 41 8.74 0.00 -4.28
C VAL A 41 9.00 1.03 -5.38
N ASN A 42 8.58 2.28 -5.16
CA ASN A 42 9.02 3.39 -6.02
C ASN A 42 10.19 4.10 -5.32
N TYR A 43 11.39 4.00 -5.90
CA TYR A 43 12.62 4.60 -5.37
C TYR A 43 13.39 5.24 -6.53
N ASP A 44 13.77 6.51 -6.38
CA ASP A 44 14.46 7.31 -7.41
C ASP A 44 13.81 7.23 -8.82
N ASP A 45 12.49 7.46 -8.88
CA ASP A 45 11.64 7.35 -10.10
C ASP A 45 11.67 5.97 -10.80
N LYS A 46 12.22 4.94 -10.14
CA LYS A 46 12.24 3.55 -10.60
C LYS A 46 11.28 2.71 -9.77
N CYS A 47 10.42 1.98 -10.48
CA CYS A 47 9.52 1.01 -9.87
C CYS A 47 10.21 -0.36 -9.78
N TRP A 48 10.46 -0.80 -8.55
CA TRP A 48 10.97 -2.12 -8.21
C TRP A 48 9.79 -2.99 -7.80
N GLY A 49 9.11 -3.53 -8.82
CA GLY A 49 7.88 -4.31 -8.68
C GLY A 49 7.27 -4.56 -10.06
N VAL A 50 5.97 -4.85 -10.10
CA VAL A 50 5.27 -5.00 -11.38
C VAL A 50 4.61 -3.67 -11.74
N ARG A 51 5.04 -3.08 -12.86
CA ARG A 51 4.26 -2.01 -13.50
C ARG A 51 3.09 -2.68 -14.20
N THR A 52 1.88 -2.48 -13.69
CA THR A 52 0.68 -2.88 -14.40
C THR A 52 0.11 -1.69 -15.17
N PRO A 53 -0.53 -1.93 -16.32
CA PRO A 53 -1.43 -0.93 -16.87
C PRO A 53 -2.54 -0.63 -15.85
N CYS A 54 -2.98 0.62 -15.74
CA CYS A 54 -3.97 1.08 -14.75
C CYS A 54 -5.36 0.42 -14.83
N PHE A 55 -5.54 -0.56 -15.72
CA PHE A 55 -6.82 -1.19 -16.06
C PHE A 55 -6.83 -2.73 -15.87
N GLY A 56 -6.02 -3.29 -14.98
CA GLY A 56 -6.00 -4.75 -14.81
C GLY A 56 -5.50 -5.23 -13.45
N LEU A 57 -6.20 -6.26 -12.96
CA LEU A 57 -6.00 -7.05 -11.73
C LEU A 57 -4.55 -7.10 -11.21
N MET A 58 -4.43 -7.02 -9.88
CA MET A 58 -3.18 -7.18 -9.14
C MET A 58 -2.46 -8.48 -9.54
N PRO A 59 -1.24 -8.42 -10.12
CA PRO A 59 -0.50 -9.60 -10.52
C PRO A 59 0.07 -10.30 -9.29
N ALA A 60 0.18 -11.63 -9.37
CA ALA A 60 0.97 -12.39 -8.41
C ALA A 60 2.43 -11.94 -8.50
N ILE A 61 2.96 -11.41 -7.40
CA ILE A 61 4.34 -10.92 -7.32
C ILE A 61 5.26 -12.14 -7.26
N ASP A 62 6.08 -12.34 -8.29
CA ASP A 62 7.16 -13.34 -8.25
C ASP A 62 8.37 -12.73 -7.52
N LEU A 63 8.58 -13.21 -6.29
CA LEU A 63 9.63 -12.76 -5.37
C LEU A 63 11.00 -13.39 -5.67
N SER A 64 11.11 -14.28 -6.66
CA SER A 64 12.35 -15.00 -6.96
C SER A 64 13.50 -14.11 -7.44
N ASN A 65 13.19 -12.91 -7.96
CA ASN A 65 14.15 -11.97 -8.55
C ASN A 65 14.43 -10.72 -7.68
N MET A 66 13.95 -10.66 -6.44
CA MET A 66 14.33 -9.57 -5.53
C MET A 66 15.78 -9.72 -5.05
N PRO A 67 16.56 -8.63 -4.96
CA PRO A 67 17.91 -8.68 -4.43
C PRO A 67 17.88 -9.19 -2.98
N LYS A 68 18.41 -10.40 -2.80
CA LYS A 68 18.66 -11.02 -1.49
C LYS A 68 19.82 -10.28 -0.80
N SER A 69 19.60 -9.12 -0.20
CA SER A 69 20.62 -8.52 0.66
C SER A 69 20.10 -7.54 1.70
N GLY A 70 18.86 -7.70 2.16
CA GLY A 70 18.35 -7.03 3.36
C GLY A 70 18.20 -8.03 4.52
N PRO A 71 18.26 -7.58 5.79
CA PRO A 71 18.03 -8.45 6.93
C PRO A 71 16.65 -9.13 6.81
N ILE A 72 16.60 -10.46 6.86
CA ILE A 72 15.34 -11.23 6.72
C ILE A 72 14.47 -11.12 8.01
N ARG A 73 14.98 -10.37 8.99
CA ARG A 73 14.45 -10.30 10.34
C ARG A 73 14.42 -8.85 10.83
N ALA A 74 13.40 -8.53 11.60
CA ALA A 74 13.32 -7.29 12.37
C ALA A 74 12.95 -7.63 13.81
N ASN A 75 13.56 -6.97 14.79
CA ASN A 75 13.11 -7.04 16.17
C ASN A 75 12.00 -6.00 16.37
N PHE A 76 10.82 -6.45 16.77
CA PHE A 76 9.66 -5.60 16.97
C PHE A 76 9.20 -5.71 18.41
N ASN A 77 9.36 -4.63 19.18
CA ASN A 77 9.07 -4.58 20.62
C ASN A 77 9.64 -5.78 21.42
N GLY A 78 10.89 -6.16 21.13
CA GLY A 78 11.57 -7.29 21.79
C GLY A 78 11.33 -8.67 21.14
N LYS A 79 10.44 -8.77 20.15
CA LYS A 79 10.17 -10.00 19.41
C LYS A 79 10.84 -10.00 18.04
N VAL A 80 11.68 -11.00 17.78
CA VAL A 80 12.28 -11.20 16.44
C VAL A 80 11.23 -11.78 15.49
N LEU A 81 10.92 -11.04 14.43
CA LEU A 81 10.01 -11.42 13.35
C LEU A 81 10.81 -11.78 12.10
N ASN A 82 10.38 -12.80 11.36
CA ASN A 82 10.86 -13.09 10.02
C ASN A 82 9.92 -12.48 8.97
N LEU A 83 10.40 -12.35 7.73
CA LEU A 83 9.53 -12.05 6.60
C LEU A 83 8.32 -12.99 6.57
N VAL A 84 7.17 -12.44 6.21
CA VAL A 84 5.83 -13.05 6.19
C VAL A 84 5.23 -13.47 7.53
N ASP A 85 5.93 -13.26 8.65
CA ASP A 85 5.36 -13.50 9.98
C ASP A 85 4.22 -12.51 10.28
N ASN A 86 3.15 -13.04 10.84
CA ASN A 86 2.05 -12.25 11.37
C ASN A 86 2.33 -11.89 12.83
N PHE A 87 1.97 -10.68 13.22
CA PHE A 87 2.11 -10.19 14.59
C PHE A 87 0.98 -9.21 14.93
N TYR A 88 0.81 -8.96 16.23
CA TYR A 88 -0.19 -8.05 16.76
C TYR A 88 0.51 -6.81 17.34
N PHE A 89 -0.13 -5.66 17.14
CA PHE A 89 0.08 -4.49 17.95
C PHE A 89 -0.88 -4.60 19.11
N GLU A 90 -0.33 -4.78 20.31
CA GLU A 90 -1.08 -4.94 21.55
C GLU A 90 -0.87 -3.64 22.34
N PRO A 91 -1.79 -2.67 22.23
CA PRO A 91 -1.66 -1.41 22.95
C PRO A 91 -1.87 -1.65 24.44
N GLU A 92 -1.08 -0.98 25.28
CA GLU A 92 -1.33 -0.96 26.72
C GLU A 92 -2.59 -0.15 27.08
N GLU A 93 -3.00 0.75 26.17
CA GLU A 93 -4.18 1.60 26.35
C GLU A 93 -5.48 0.87 25.99
N GLN A 94 -6.39 0.75 26.96
CA GLN A 94 -7.66 0.00 26.83
C GLN A 94 -8.58 0.49 25.70
N CYS A 95 -8.34 1.69 25.16
CA CYS A 95 -9.21 2.34 24.19
C CYS A 95 -8.68 2.36 22.77
N MET A 96 -7.56 1.69 22.52
CA MET A 96 -6.96 1.53 21.19
C MET A 96 -7.25 0.12 20.65
N GLY A 97 -7.63 0.06 19.36
CA GLY A 97 -7.79 -1.15 18.57
C GLY A 97 -6.48 -1.94 18.43
N ASP A 98 -6.53 -3.25 18.63
CA ASP A 98 -5.42 -4.12 18.24
C ASP A 98 -5.33 -4.13 16.71
N LEU A 99 -4.10 -4.16 16.20
CA LEU A 99 -3.85 -4.30 14.77
C LEU A 99 -3.12 -5.62 14.53
N LYS A 100 -3.62 -6.42 13.60
CA LYS A 100 -2.87 -7.57 13.11
C LYS A 100 -2.15 -7.18 11.84
N ALA A 101 -0.83 -7.31 11.86
CA ALA A 101 0.01 -6.99 10.71
C ALA A 101 0.89 -8.16 10.30
N ARG A 102 1.47 -8.04 9.12
CA ARG A 102 2.42 -9.00 8.56
C ARG A 102 3.66 -8.26 8.09
N LEU A 103 4.83 -8.75 8.48
CA LEU A 103 6.09 -8.22 7.97
C LEU A 103 6.26 -8.64 6.52
N VAL A 104 6.38 -7.68 5.60
CA VAL A 104 6.48 -7.94 4.15
C VAL A 104 7.91 -7.76 3.68
N TYR A 105 8.56 -6.68 4.11
CA TYR A 105 9.94 -6.36 3.73
C TYR A 105 10.69 -5.70 4.87
N VAL A 106 12.00 -5.86 4.85
CA VAL A 106 12.96 -5.15 5.70
C VAL A 106 14.02 -4.56 4.78
N TYR A 107 14.19 -3.24 4.86
CA TYR A 107 15.24 -2.46 4.22
C TYR A 107 16.26 -2.02 5.26
N ASP A 108 17.36 -1.44 4.80
CA ASP A 108 18.44 -0.94 5.67
C ASP A 108 18.00 0.22 6.59
N ASN A 109 16.87 0.88 6.30
CA ASN A 109 16.38 2.03 7.07
C ASN A 109 14.87 2.03 7.35
N ALA A 110 14.17 0.97 6.94
CA ALA A 110 12.70 0.92 7.02
C ALA A 110 12.21 -0.52 6.93
N ILE A 111 11.00 -0.78 7.44
CA ILE A 111 10.27 -2.03 7.20
C ILE A 111 8.97 -1.73 6.48
N VAL A 112 8.44 -2.74 5.80
CA VAL A 112 7.11 -2.70 5.19
C VAL A 112 6.25 -3.73 5.88
N ILE A 113 5.10 -3.30 6.34
CA ILE A 113 4.08 -4.14 6.94
C ILE A 113 2.78 -4.04 6.16
N ASP A 114 2.01 -5.12 6.12
CA ASP A 114 0.63 -5.12 5.67
C ASP A 114 -0.27 -5.26 6.90
N ILE A 115 -1.17 -4.29 7.13
CA ILE A 115 -2.23 -4.39 8.13
C ILE A 115 -3.35 -5.25 7.54
N MET A 116 -3.62 -6.37 8.21
CA MET A 116 -4.47 -7.47 7.74
C MET A 116 -5.83 -7.47 8.42
N GLU A 117 -5.86 -7.21 9.73
CA GLU A 117 -7.08 -7.17 10.54
C GLU A 117 -7.00 -5.99 11.49
N GLU A 118 -8.14 -5.34 11.70
CA GLU A 118 -8.30 -4.20 12.61
C GLU A 118 -9.39 -4.53 13.62
N GLU A 119 -9.12 -4.32 14.90
CA GLU A 119 -10.11 -4.50 15.96
C GLU A 119 -10.94 -3.23 16.16
N GLY A 120 -12.26 -3.33 15.99
CA GLY A 120 -13.18 -2.21 16.17
C GLY A 120 -13.76 -2.09 17.58
N MET A 121 -14.73 -1.18 17.75
CA MET A 121 -15.37 -0.85 19.05
C MET A 121 -15.94 -2.04 19.83
N ALA A 122 -16.38 -3.10 19.13
CA ALA A 122 -16.97 -4.28 19.78
C ALA A 122 -15.93 -5.37 20.15
N GLY A 123 -14.63 -5.08 20.02
CA GLY A 123 -13.56 -6.08 20.18
C GLY A 123 -13.50 -7.10 19.04
N ASN A 124 -14.23 -6.86 17.95
CA ASN A 124 -14.29 -7.76 16.80
C ASN A 124 -13.23 -7.35 15.79
N PHE A 125 -12.41 -8.32 15.37
CA PHE A 125 -11.46 -8.17 14.27
C PHE A 125 -12.18 -8.18 12.93
N SER A 126 -11.98 -7.13 12.15
CA SER A 126 -12.45 -7.02 10.77
C SER A 126 -11.28 -7.16 9.81
N LYS A 127 -11.42 -8.00 8.78
CA LYS A 127 -10.39 -8.14 7.73
C LYS A 127 -10.32 -6.87 6.89
N VAL A 128 -9.10 -6.39 6.67
CA VAL A 128 -8.80 -5.29 5.76
C VAL A 128 -8.56 -5.86 4.37
N SER A 129 -9.42 -5.54 3.40
CA SER A 129 -9.34 -6.03 2.03
C SER A 129 -9.54 -4.89 1.02
N PRO A 130 -8.51 -4.53 0.22
CA PRO A 130 -7.14 -5.09 0.24
C PRO A 130 -6.38 -4.71 1.53
N PRO A 131 -5.36 -5.48 1.97
CA PRO A 131 -4.53 -5.11 3.12
C PRO A 131 -3.94 -3.72 2.98
N LYS A 132 -3.86 -2.99 4.09
CA LYS A 132 -3.28 -1.64 4.11
C LYS A 132 -1.77 -1.74 4.31
N ARG A 133 -1.01 -1.44 3.25
CA ARG A 133 0.46 -1.44 3.27
C ARG A 133 1.01 -0.16 3.89
N VAL A 134 1.94 -0.30 4.81
CA VAL A 134 2.62 0.83 5.46
C VAL A 134 4.12 0.61 5.48
N THR A 135 4.87 1.65 5.14
CA THR A 135 6.32 1.71 5.35
C THR A 135 6.62 2.38 6.69
N ILE A 136 7.28 1.68 7.60
CA ILE A 136 7.71 2.19 8.90
C ILE A 136 9.20 2.54 8.83
N LYS A 137 9.48 3.83 9.05
CA LYS A 137 10.81 4.39 9.31
C LYS A 137 10.82 5.08 10.68
N ASP A 138 11.98 5.52 11.14
CA ASP A 138 12.08 6.29 12.37
C ASP A 138 11.12 7.51 12.36
N GLY A 139 10.41 7.71 13.47
CA GLY A 139 9.39 8.76 13.64
C GLY A 139 8.08 8.54 12.88
N THR A 140 7.88 7.39 12.22
CA THR A 140 6.61 7.11 11.53
C THR A 140 5.50 6.87 12.54
N CYS A 141 4.30 7.38 12.30
CA CYS A 141 3.13 7.04 13.11
C CYS A 141 2.03 6.41 12.25
N ILE A 142 1.39 5.35 12.74
CA ILE A 142 0.16 4.79 12.16
C ILE A 142 -1.01 5.00 13.09
N GLN A 143 -2.15 5.37 12.53
CA GLN A 143 -3.40 5.48 13.28
C GLN A 143 -4.05 4.11 13.43
N ALA A 144 -4.59 3.84 14.61
CA ALA A 144 -5.37 2.65 14.88
C ALA A 144 -6.85 3.00 15.11
N PRO A 145 -7.77 2.04 14.89
CA PRO A 145 -9.17 2.20 15.25
C PRO A 145 -9.31 2.44 16.76
N GLN A 146 -10.42 3.07 17.13
CA GLN A 146 -10.74 3.40 18.51
C GLN A 146 -11.75 2.43 19.09
N LYS A 147 -11.57 2.06 20.37
CA LYS A 147 -12.50 1.18 21.10
C LYS A 147 -13.51 1.95 21.96
N CYS A 148 -13.13 3.06 22.61
CA CYS A 148 -13.95 3.64 23.69
C CYS A 148 -14.47 5.07 23.48
N LEU A 149 -13.73 5.95 22.81
CA LEU A 149 -13.92 7.40 22.87
C LEU A 149 -13.84 8.04 21.48
N ASP A 150 -14.17 9.33 21.39
CA ASP A 150 -13.86 10.17 20.22
C ASP A 150 -12.48 10.82 20.48
N SER A 151 -11.43 10.14 20.05
CA SER A 151 -10.04 10.59 20.12
C SER A 151 -9.31 10.05 18.88
N TYR A 152 -8.00 10.25 18.76
CA TYR A 152 -7.21 9.46 17.82
C TYR A 152 -5.96 8.93 18.52
N PHE A 153 -5.76 7.62 18.45
CA PHE A 153 -4.54 6.97 18.94
C PHE A 153 -3.61 6.66 17.77
N ARG A 154 -2.32 6.85 18.00
CA ARG A 154 -1.28 6.59 17.00
C ARG A 154 -0.19 5.72 17.61
N TYR A 155 0.20 4.66 16.89
CA TYR A 155 1.45 3.95 17.16
C TYR A 155 2.57 4.73 16.48
N CYS A 156 3.44 5.36 17.26
CA CYS A 156 4.60 6.10 16.77
C CYS A 156 5.87 5.27 16.97
N PHE A 157 6.59 5.04 15.87
CA PHE A 157 7.71 4.13 15.80
C PHE A 157 9.04 4.85 16.01
N THR A 158 9.91 4.21 16.78
CA THR A 158 11.33 4.51 16.84
C THR A 158 12.09 3.35 16.22
N ALA A 159 13.04 3.65 15.33
CA ALA A 159 13.82 2.64 14.64
C ALA A 159 15.31 2.76 15.02
N ASP A 160 15.84 1.73 15.65
CA ASP A 160 17.26 1.56 15.91
C ASP A 160 17.86 0.62 14.84
N GLN A 161 18.61 1.22 13.91
CA GLN A 161 19.27 0.53 12.80
C GLN A 161 20.69 0.08 13.15
N GLU A 162 21.22 0.45 14.32
CA GLU A 162 22.56 0.03 14.74
C GLU A 162 22.56 -1.44 15.22
N THR A 163 21.40 -1.96 15.61
CA THR A 163 21.22 -3.37 15.98
C THR A 163 21.09 -4.29 14.78
N ASN A 164 21.55 -5.54 14.90
CA ASN A 164 21.32 -6.60 13.91
C ASN A 164 20.64 -7.82 14.58
N PRO A 165 19.35 -8.10 14.30
CA PRO A 165 18.47 -7.40 13.35
C PRO A 165 18.10 -5.98 13.81
N PRO A 166 17.69 -5.08 12.89
CA PRO A 166 17.19 -3.75 13.25
C PRO A 166 16.03 -3.84 14.23
N THR A 167 15.98 -2.91 15.18
CA THR A 167 14.98 -2.88 16.23
C THR A 167 13.98 -1.77 16.00
N TYR A 168 12.71 -2.11 16.05
CA TYR A 168 11.58 -1.20 15.93
C TYR A 168 10.77 -1.29 17.22
N THR A 169 10.72 -0.18 17.95
CA THR A 169 9.82 -0.01 19.09
C THR A 169 8.73 0.96 18.71
N TYR A 170 7.64 0.95 19.47
CA TYR A 170 6.58 1.92 19.30
C TYR A 170 6.06 2.39 20.64
N GLU A 171 5.60 3.62 20.64
CA GLU A 171 4.81 4.19 21.73
C GLU A 171 3.42 4.55 21.22
N VAL A 172 2.42 4.43 22.09
CA VAL A 172 1.07 4.89 21.81
C VAL A 172 0.98 6.37 22.19
N ARG A 173 0.52 7.20 21.27
CA ARG A 173 0.21 8.61 21.53
C ARG A 173 -1.28 8.86 21.29
N GLY A 174 -1.99 9.32 22.32
CA GLY A 174 -3.36 9.81 22.22
C GLY A 174 -3.41 11.31 21.96
N GLU A 175 -4.22 11.73 20.99
CA GLU A 175 -4.67 13.12 20.85
C GLU A 175 -6.16 13.18 21.17
N SER A 176 -6.53 14.00 22.16
CA SER A 176 -7.94 14.32 22.44
C SER A 176 -8.48 15.19 21.32
N THR A 177 -9.66 14.84 20.78
CA THR A 177 -10.40 15.70 19.86
C THR A 177 -11.36 16.64 20.59
N MET A 178 -11.51 16.50 21.93
CA MET A 178 -12.33 17.42 22.69
C MET A 178 -11.71 18.82 22.66
N PRO A 179 -12.47 19.86 22.27
CA PRO A 179 -12.01 21.22 22.40
C PRO A 179 -11.71 21.51 23.88
N LEU A 180 -10.64 22.26 24.12
CA LEU A 180 -10.32 22.76 25.46
C LEU A 180 -11.54 23.53 25.99
N PRO A 181 -11.94 23.35 27.26
CA PRO A 181 -13.00 24.15 27.84
C PRO A 181 -12.57 25.63 27.81
N GLU A 182 -13.44 26.48 27.27
CA GLU A 182 -13.29 27.94 27.29
C GLU A 182 -13.33 28.50 28.73
#